data_AF-A0A7S4NE98-F1
#
_entry.id   AF-A0A7S4NE98-F1
#
_cell.length_a   1.000
_cell.length_b   1.000
_cell.length_c   1.000
_cell.angle_alpha   90.00
_cell.angle_beta   90.00
_cell.angle_gamma   90.00
#
_symmetry.space_group_name_H-M   'P 1'
#
loop_
_entity.id
_entity.type
_entity.pdbx_description
1 polymer ?
#
loop_
_entity_poly.entity_id
_entity_poly.type
_entity_poly.pdbx_seq_one_letter_code
_entity_poly.pdbx_strand_id
1 'polypeptide(L)'
;GNVAAGSMKLGWWFDLTTNSKHFPLVAFRDNVSHSNTQGWNTYPKHGWHPSSSSVIENFKVYKNSFDGMKFFVSNDFTIKDSIIADNEYGIRSLGNGGITFENTQIIGRSQDAKLRLGWSCSGNSGIIYSYNLGGKLTFKGVTFSDFNCGRRPIHPYYDGRFGGNAITNYRIVANDNTAVTSGTKVFLKCDQTKDSWNLFIEDYGGTLGPADKGPGFIVQNNARMQGFSRDKCSQVSESTCSAFCEGVCLRQVDIKPKGWENGNYHKLILSNGVKEVEFDTQSGSGKHFNLVLPFGQYFGRFYDSIGNELIPLSVDVKALTSPLCDNYITPSSITFATNPPTNFPTVSPTISAAPSEQKSFVQFLNYGSSKYMYSKSNQELSVRIADEPLSETQWQLEEVTCPTSTYEQLDTCYLLLGDGSWDRRLYARGQDSWYKGVGVTDQVDVWPNQKWHIKTATCDSGVITQCVQIIGAANGRVMYSEGKFGATPK
;
A
#
# COMPACT_ATOMS: atom_id res chain seq x y z
N GLY A 1 -33.05 -15.56 5.99
CA GLY A 1 -31.98 -16.02 5.10
C GLY A 1 -31.65 -17.45 5.42
N ASN A 2 -30.42 -17.86 5.12
CA ASN A 2 -29.96 -19.24 5.19
C ASN A 2 -29.13 -19.49 6.45
N VAL A 3 -28.93 -20.76 6.82
CA VAL A 3 -28.10 -21.16 7.97
C VAL A 3 -26.99 -22.11 7.51
N ALA A 4 -25.75 -21.80 7.85
CA ALA A 4 -24.60 -22.69 7.69
C ALA A 4 -24.03 -23.07 9.06
N ALA A 5 -24.09 -24.35 9.42
CA ALA A 5 -23.65 -24.81 10.72
C ALA A 5 -22.97 -26.18 10.73
N GLY A 6 -22.04 -26.37 11.67
CA GLY A 6 -21.39 -27.66 11.92
C GLY A 6 -20.31 -28.06 10.92
N SER A 7 -19.89 -27.15 10.03
CA SER A 7 -18.84 -27.43 9.04
C SER A 7 -17.48 -27.57 9.69
N MET A 8 -16.72 -28.60 9.30
CA MET A 8 -15.32 -28.76 9.72
C MET A 8 -14.42 -27.61 9.26
N LYS A 9 -14.83 -26.83 8.24
CA LYS A 9 -14.02 -25.72 7.71
C LYS A 9 -14.80 -24.42 7.65
N LEU A 10 -15.60 -24.21 6.61
CA LEU A 10 -16.22 -22.93 6.30
C LEU A 10 -17.74 -23.05 6.40
N GLY A 11 -18.39 -22.05 7.00
CA GLY A 11 -19.84 -21.86 6.88
C GLY A 11 -20.19 -21.25 5.53
N TRP A 12 -19.73 -20.02 5.30
CA TRP A 12 -19.88 -19.27 4.06
C TRP A 12 -18.53 -18.97 3.42
N TRP A 13 -18.44 -19.06 2.10
CA TRP A 13 -17.29 -18.58 1.35
C TRP A 13 -17.71 -18.08 -0.02
N PHE A 14 -16.92 -17.18 -0.58
CA PHE A 14 -17.01 -16.84 -2.00
C PHE A 14 -15.88 -17.53 -2.74
N ASP A 15 -16.19 -18.13 -3.88
CA ASP A 15 -15.17 -18.67 -4.75
C ASP A 15 -14.58 -17.54 -5.60
N LEU A 16 -13.39 -17.09 -5.21
CA LEU A 16 -12.73 -15.89 -5.72
C LEU A 16 -11.53 -16.31 -6.58
N THR A 17 -11.80 -17.06 -7.65
CA THR A 17 -10.77 -17.73 -8.48
C THR A 17 -10.03 -16.80 -9.43
N THR A 18 -10.49 -15.56 -9.63
CA THR A 18 -9.91 -14.62 -10.62
C THR A 18 -9.55 -13.28 -10.00
N ASN A 19 -8.60 -12.57 -10.63
CA ASN A 19 -8.22 -11.19 -10.32
C ASN A 19 -9.25 -10.15 -10.79
N SER A 20 -10.42 -10.56 -11.25
CA SER A 20 -11.42 -9.65 -11.82
C SER A 20 -12.24 -8.95 -10.74
N LYS A 21 -12.84 -7.80 -11.08
CA LYS A 21 -13.85 -7.18 -10.21
C LYS A 21 -14.97 -8.20 -9.98
N HIS A 22 -15.25 -8.48 -8.72
CA HIS A 22 -16.28 -9.43 -8.36
C HIS A 22 -17.67 -8.79 -8.53
N PHE A 23 -18.68 -9.62 -8.80
CA PHE A 23 -20.05 -9.13 -8.83
C PHE A 23 -20.46 -8.65 -7.43
N PRO A 24 -21.19 -7.52 -7.34
CA PRO A 24 -21.75 -7.08 -6.08
C PRO A 24 -22.83 -8.07 -5.64
N LEU A 25 -23.05 -8.16 -4.32
CA LEU A 25 -24.18 -8.93 -3.80
C LEU A 25 -25.44 -8.08 -3.96
N VAL A 26 -26.40 -8.58 -4.76
CA VAL A 26 -27.72 -7.95 -4.89
C VAL A 26 -28.49 -8.03 -3.57
N ALA A 27 -28.41 -9.18 -2.88
CA ALA A 27 -28.93 -9.35 -1.53
C ALA A 27 -28.14 -10.41 -0.76
N PHE A 28 -27.54 -10.02 0.36
CA PHE A 28 -27.00 -10.96 1.35
C PHE A 28 -27.49 -10.54 2.73
N ARG A 29 -28.66 -11.03 3.10
CA ARG A 29 -29.36 -10.62 4.31
C ARG A 29 -29.91 -11.80 5.12
N ASP A 30 -30.02 -11.60 6.43
CA ASP A 30 -30.66 -12.53 7.37
C ASP A 30 -30.03 -13.93 7.37
N ASN A 31 -28.74 -14.03 7.07
CA ASN A 31 -28.00 -15.28 7.07
C ASN A 31 -27.41 -15.58 8.45
N VAL A 32 -27.14 -16.85 8.72
CA VAL A 32 -26.53 -17.30 9.97
C VAL A 32 -25.36 -18.24 9.69
N SER A 33 -24.29 -18.10 10.47
CA SER A 33 -23.13 -18.98 10.44
C SER A 33 -22.65 -19.33 11.85
N HIS A 34 -22.75 -20.60 12.24
CA HIS A 34 -22.29 -20.99 13.58
C HIS A 34 -21.73 -22.38 13.71
N SER A 35 -20.94 -22.62 14.75
CA SER A 35 -20.38 -23.95 15.05
C SER A 35 -19.55 -24.52 13.88
N ASN A 36 -18.96 -23.65 13.05
CA ASN A 36 -17.99 -24.01 12.02
C ASN A 36 -16.58 -23.71 12.51
N THR A 37 -15.54 -24.08 11.76
CA THR A 37 -14.19 -23.55 12.02
C THR A 37 -14.12 -22.06 11.71
N GLN A 38 -14.58 -21.64 10.53
CA GLN A 38 -14.70 -20.23 10.15
C GLN A 38 -16.12 -19.94 9.68
N GLY A 39 -16.69 -18.82 10.14
CA GLY A 39 -18.07 -18.45 9.79
C GLY A 39 -18.21 -17.97 8.36
N TRP A 40 -17.46 -16.93 7.97
CA TRP A 40 -17.41 -16.43 6.60
C TRP A 40 -15.99 -16.11 6.17
N ASN A 41 -15.64 -16.41 4.92
CA ASN A 41 -14.28 -16.29 4.43
C ASN A 41 -14.19 -15.74 2.99
N THR A 42 -13.29 -14.79 2.74
CA THR A 42 -12.92 -14.26 1.41
C THR A 42 -11.48 -14.62 0.98
N TYR A 43 -10.80 -15.50 1.71
CA TYR A 43 -9.51 -16.12 1.40
C TYR A 43 -9.71 -17.22 0.30
N PRO A 44 -8.73 -17.57 -0.58
CA PRO A 44 -7.28 -17.45 -0.37
C PRO A 44 -6.45 -16.44 -1.15
N LYS A 45 -6.84 -16.00 -2.34
CA LYS A 45 -5.87 -15.32 -3.23
C LYS A 45 -6.07 -13.83 -3.42
N HIS A 46 -7.29 -13.40 -3.71
CA HIS A 46 -7.51 -12.05 -4.23
C HIS A 46 -8.46 -11.23 -3.40
N GLY A 47 -9.12 -11.83 -2.40
CA GLY A 47 -10.14 -11.12 -1.64
C GLY A 47 -11.38 -10.84 -2.45
N TRP A 48 -12.37 -10.27 -1.77
CA TRP A 48 -13.62 -9.87 -2.41
C TRP A 48 -13.61 -8.38 -2.69
N HIS A 49 -13.76 -8.06 -3.97
CA HIS A 49 -13.66 -6.71 -4.55
C HIS A 49 -14.90 -6.46 -5.41
N PRO A 50 -16.07 -6.20 -4.81
CA PRO A 50 -17.28 -5.98 -5.58
C PRO A 50 -17.13 -4.72 -6.44
N SER A 51 -17.63 -4.76 -7.68
CA SER A 51 -17.55 -3.62 -8.61
C SER A 51 -18.33 -2.37 -8.15
N SER A 52 -19.19 -2.52 -7.14
CA SER A 52 -19.93 -1.46 -6.45
C SER A 52 -20.12 -1.86 -4.98
N SER A 53 -20.39 -0.87 -4.12
CA SER A 53 -20.57 -1.11 -2.68
C SER A 53 -21.62 -2.19 -2.43
N SER A 54 -21.22 -3.27 -1.76
CA SER A 54 -22.12 -4.37 -1.40
C SER A 54 -22.51 -4.28 0.07
N VAL A 55 -23.73 -4.70 0.41
CA VAL A 55 -24.25 -4.69 1.78
C VAL A 55 -24.55 -6.11 2.25
N ILE A 56 -24.02 -6.44 3.43
CA ILE A 56 -24.30 -7.65 4.19
C ILE A 56 -25.12 -7.24 5.40
N GLU A 57 -26.39 -7.62 5.43
CA GLU A 57 -27.35 -7.09 6.42
C GLU A 57 -27.84 -8.19 7.36
N ASN A 58 -27.97 -7.88 8.65
CA ASN A 58 -28.49 -8.82 9.65
C ASN A 58 -27.81 -10.20 9.61
N PHE A 59 -26.49 -10.22 9.41
CA PHE A 59 -25.71 -11.45 9.37
C PHE A 59 -25.30 -11.85 10.79
N LYS A 60 -25.63 -13.08 11.19
CA LYS A 60 -25.34 -13.59 12.54
C LYS A 60 -24.22 -14.62 12.45
N VAL A 61 -23.07 -14.30 13.03
CA VAL A 61 -21.88 -15.15 12.98
C VAL A 61 -21.40 -15.44 14.38
N TYR A 62 -21.61 -16.67 14.85
CA TYR A 62 -21.30 -16.97 16.24
C TYR A 62 -20.81 -18.37 16.51
N LYS A 63 -20.12 -18.52 17.64
CA LYS A 63 -19.67 -19.82 18.14
C LYS A 63 -18.85 -20.64 17.13
N ASN A 64 -18.13 -20.00 16.23
CA ASN A 64 -17.17 -20.67 15.36
C ASN A 64 -15.88 -20.93 16.16
N SER A 65 -15.23 -22.06 15.92
CA SER A 65 -14.05 -22.46 16.72
C SER A 65 -12.82 -21.61 16.42
N PHE A 66 -12.79 -20.88 15.30
CA PHE A 66 -11.74 -19.95 14.93
C PHE A 66 -12.31 -18.55 14.57
N ASP A 67 -12.18 -18.11 13.31
CA ASP A 67 -12.65 -16.80 12.87
C ASP A 67 -14.18 -16.79 12.68
N GLY A 68 -14.88 -15.79 13.21
CA GLY A 68 -16.24 -15.49 12.80
C GLY A 68 -16.22 -15.09 11.32
N MET A 69 -15.51 -14.02 11.00
CA MET A 69 -15.32 -13.55 9.64
C MET A 69 -13.84 -13.41 9.34
N LYS A 70 -13.39 -13.88 8.17
CA LYS A 70 -12.02 -13.71 7.68
C LYS A 70 -12.02 -13.00 6.35
N PHE A 71 -11.43 -11.81 6.34
CA PHE A 71 -11.24 -10.98 5.16
C PHE A 71 -9.78 -10.94 4.76
N PHE A 72 -9.51 -11.21 3.50
CA PHE A 72 -8.19 -11.09 2.91
C PHE A 72 -8.28 -10.16 1.71
N VAL A 73 -7.51 -9.07 1.67
CA VAL A 73 -7.44 -8.10 0.56
C VAL A 73 -8.81 -7.76 -0.04
N SER A 74 -9.82 -7.61 0.79
CA SER A 74 -11.21 -7.34 0.42
C SER A 74 -11.51 -5.86 0.61
N ASN A 75 -12.41 -5.31 -0.19
CA ASN A 75 -12.74 -3.90 -0.09
C ASN A 75 -14.20 -3.58 -0.44
N ASP A 76 -14.61 -2.35 -0.16
CA ASP A 76 -15.82 -1.73 -0.70
C ASP A 76 -17.12 -2.50 -0.37
N PHE A 77 -17.30 -2.88 0.89
CA PHE A 77 -18.58 -3.42 1.38
C PHE A 77 -18.91 -2.98 2.80
N THR A 78 -20.20 -3.07 3.13
CA THR A 78 -20.76 -2.71 4.43
C THR A 78 -21.37 -3.93 5.10
N ILE A 79 -21.06 -4.14 6.38
CA ILE A 79 -21.74 -5.10 7.26
C ILE A 79 -22.66 -4.31 8.17
N LYS A 80 -23.96 -4.55 8.08
CA LYS A 80 -24.99 -3.73 8.70
C LYS A 80 -25.91 -4.56 9.58
N ASP A 81 -26.34 -4.00 10.71
CA ASP A 81 -27.34 -4.57 11.62
C ASP A 81 -27.01 -6.02 12.06
N SER A 82 -25.73 -6.35 12.15
CA SER A 82 -25.23 -7.73 12.27
C SER A 82 -24.80 -8.09 13.70
N ILE A 83 -24.66 -9.39 13.99
CA ILE A 83 -24.17 -9.89 15.28
C ILE A 83 -23.00 -10.83 15.05
N ILE A 84 -21.86 -10.51 15.65
CA ILE A 84 -20.62 -11.30 15.59
C ILE A 84 -20.26 -11.65 17.03
N ALA A 85 -20.48 -12.89 17.45
CA ALA A 85 -20.41 -13.24 18.86
C ALA A 85 -19.63 -14.52 19.11
N ASP A 86 -18.93 -14.62 20.23
CA ASP A 86 -18.54 -15.93 20.76
C ASP A 86 -17.60 -16.74 19.84
N ASN A 87 -16.84 -16.08 18.95
CA ASN A 87 -15.83 -16.71 18.09
C ASN A 87 -14.44 -16.64 18.75
N GLU A 88 -13.43 -17.38 18.24
CA GLU A 88 -12.04 -17.16 18.67
C GLU A 88 -11.55 -15.76 18.28
N TYR A 89 -11.80 -15.40 17.03
CA TYR A 89 -11.66 -14.04 16.53
C TYR A 89 -13.01 -13.63 15.96
N GLY A 90 -13.55 -12.47 16.36
CA GLY A 90 -14.79 -11.99 15.74
C GLY A 90 -14.58 -11.77 14.25
N ILE A 91 -13.61 -10.94 13.91
CA ILE A 91 -13.18 -10.62 12.54
C ILE A 91 -11.66 -10.68 12.45
N ARG A 92 -11.14 -11.39 11.45
CA ARG A 92 -9.74 -11.34 11.04
C ARG A 92 -9.63 -10.63 9.70
N SER A 93 -8.96 -9.49 9.68
CA SER A 93 -8.85 -8.59 8.54
C SER A 93 -7.39 -8.46 8.10
N LEU A 94 -7.06 -8.99 6.91
CA LEU A 94 -5.74 -8.99 6.31
C LEU A 94 -5.71 -8.08 5.06
N GLY A 95 -5.36 -6.80 5.23
CA GLY A 95 -5.15 -5.88 4.11
C GLY A 95 -6.40 -5.38 3.39
N ASN A 96 -7.43 -5.05 4.16
CA ASN A 96 -8.73 -4.71 3.61
C ASN A 96 -8.99 -3.21 3.59
N GLY A 97 -9.49 -2.67 2.49
CA GLY A 97 -9.78 -1.24 2.33
C GLY A 97 -11.27 -0.93 2.29
N GLY A 98 -11.75 0.14 2.93
CA GLY A 98 -13.13 0.58 2.72
C GLY A 98 -14.22 -0.36 3.23
N ILE A 99 -13.92 -1.19 4.24
CA ILE A 99 -14.96 -1.98 4.92
C ILE A 99 -15.63 -1.11 5.99
N THR A 100 -16.95 -1.07 5.96
CA THR A 100 -17.76 -0.35 6.96
C THR A 100 -18.59 -1.34 7.79
N PHE A 101 -18.65 -1.14 9.09
CA PHE A 101 -19.58 -1.82 9.99
C PHE A 101 -20.57 -0.81 10.52
N GLU A 102 -21.86 -1.07 10.33
CA GLU A 102 -22.95 -0.21 10.74
C GLU A 102 -23.88 -0.96 11.69
N ASN A 103 -24.21 -0.37 12.85
CA ASN A 103 -25.13 -0.92 13.85
C ASN A 103 -24.84 -2.39 14.22
N THR A 104 -23.57 -2.77 14.24
CA THR A 104 -23.15 -4.17 14.40
C THR A 104 -22.71 -4.44 15.84
N GLN A 105 -23.13 -5.56 16.40
CA GLN A 105 -22.72 -6.00 17.73
C GLN A 105 -21.56 -6.98 17.61
N ILE A 106 -20.45 -6.68 18.26
CA ILE A 106 -19.26 -7.54 18.33
C ILE A 106 -19.07 -7.95 19.79
N ILE A 107 -19.39 -9.21 20.06
CA ILE A 107 -19.43 -9.78 21.41
C ILE A 107 -18.26 -10.75 21.55
N GLY A 108 -17.44 -10.58 22.59
CA GLY A 108 -16.26 -11.39 22.89
C GLY A 108 -16.61 -12.85 23.23
N ARG A 109 -16.45 -13.27 24.48
CA ARG A 109 -17.15 -14.49 24.94
C ARG A 109 -18.13 -14.11 26.03
N SER A 110 -19.40 -14.22 25.67
CA SER A 110 -20.54 -14.02 26.54
C SER A 110 -20.49 -14.95 27.75
N GLN A 111 -21.15 -14.54 28.84
CA GLN A 111 -21.28 -15.39 30.01
C GLN A 111 -22.04 -16.70 29.68
N ASP A 112 -23.02 -16.63 28.77
CA ASP A 112 -23.75 -17.80 28.28
C ASP A 112 -22.82 -18.82 27.61
N ALA A 113 -21.94 -18.36 26.71
CA ALA A 113 -20.99 -19.23 26.04
C ALA A 113 -20.02 -19.89 27.03
N LYS A 114 -19.56 -19.17 28.05
CA LYS A 114 -18.71 -19.75 29.11
C LYS A 114 -19.44 -20.83 29.89
N LEU A 115 -20.67 -20.55 30.33
CA LEU A 115 -21.45 -21.46 31.17
C LEU A 115 -21.92 -22.70 30.40
N ARG A 116 -22.39 -22.55 29.15
CA ARG A 116 -22.95 -23.66 28.37
C ARG A 116 -21.91 -24.49 27.63
N LEU A 117 -20.83 -23.87 27.16
CA LEU A 117 -19.84 -24.54 26.31
C LEU A 117 -18.53 -24.86 27.06
N GLY A 118 -18.44 -24.50 28.34
CA GLY A 118 -17.26 -24.72 29.17
C GLY A 118 -16.01 -23.98 28.66
N TRP A 119 -16.19 -22.94 27.84
CA TRP A 119 -15.07 -22.24 27.23
C TRP A 119 -14.26 -21.46 28.27
N SER A 120 -12.95 -21.70 28.26
CA SER A 120 -12.01 -21.02 29.14
C SER A 120 -11.70 -19.59 28.66
N CYS A 121 -10.99 -18.83 29.50
CA CYS A 121 -10.60 -17.44 29.24
C CYS A 121 -9.38 -17.29 28.29
N SER A 122 -9.18 -18.14 27.29
CA SER A 122 -8.05 -18.00 26.35
C SER A 122 -8.32 -17.03 25.19
N GLY A 123 -7.30 -16.24 24.82
CA GLY A 123 -6.83 -16.03 23.43
C GLY A 123 -7.50 -15.06 22.46
N ASN A 124 -8.62 -14.40 22.79
CA ASN A 124 -9.50 -13.87 21.74
C ASN A 124 -9.45 -12.35 21.51
N SER A 125 -9.69 -11.92 20.26
CA SER A 125 -9.87 -10.50 19.89
C SER A 125 -11.19 -10.31 19.12
N GLY A 126 -11.86 -9.18 19.31
CA GLY A 126 -13.06 -8.83 18.55
C GLY A 126 -12.69 -8.66 17.09
N ILE A 127 -11.81 -7.71 16.81
CA ILE A 127 -11.25 -7.49 15.49
C ILE A 127 -9.74 -7.63 15.57
N ILE A 128 -9.17 -8.51 14.76
CA ILE A 128 -7.72 -8.56 14.52
C ILE A 128 -7.45 -8.03 13.12
N TYR A 129 -6.63 -6.97 13.02
CA TYR A 129 -6.40 -6.24 11.77
C TYR A 129 -4.91 -6.12 11.45
N SER A 130 -4.50 -6.60 10.28
CA SER A 130 -3.12 -6.44 9.80
C SER A 130 -2.94 -5.06 9.16
N TYR A 131 -1.96 -4.29 9.66
CA TYR A 131 -1.63 -2.97 9.10
C TYR A 131 -0.60 -3.00 7.95
N ASN A 132 -0.24 -4.19 7.44
CA ASN A 132 0.79 -4.34 6.39
C ASN A 132 0.36 -3.95 4.97
N LEU A 133 -0.94 -3.94 4.71
CA LEU A 133 -1.46 -3.90 3.32
C LEU A 133 -2.32 -2.67 3.06
N GLY A 134 -2.28 -1.71 3.98
CA GLY A 134 -3.13 -0.53 3.95
C GLY A 134 -4.60 -0.85 4.04
N GLY A 135 -5.39 0.16 4.38
CA GLY A 135 -6.83 0.02 4.41
C GLY A 135 -7.52 0.83 5.49
N LYS A 136 -8.84 0.90 5.33
CA LYS A 136 -9.74 1.69 6.17
C LYS A 136 -10.83 0.77 6.70
N LEU A 137 -10.91 0.67 8.03
CA LEU A 137 -12.10 0.17 8.70
C LEU A 137 -12.89 1.35 9.26
N THR A 138 -14.20 1.35 9.02
CA THR A 138 -15.11 2.36 9.58
C THR A 138 -16.14 1.66 10.46
N PHE A 139 -16.32 2.15 11.69
CA PHE A 139 -17.37 1.72 12.60
C PHE A 139 -18.39 2.84 12.76
N LYS A 140 -19.68 2.53 12.61
CA LYS A 140 -20.80 3.43 12.88
C LYS A 140 -21.82 2.68 13.72
N GLY A 141 -22.12 3.13 14.94
CA GLY A 141 -23.06 2.46 15.84
C GLY A 141 -22.62 1.04 16.24
N VAL A 142 -21.33 0.73 16.20
CA VAL A 142 -20.83 -0.61 16.54
C VAL A 142 -20.70 -0.73 18.05
N THR A 143 -21.19 -1.82 18.62
CA THR A 143 -21.03 -2.09 20.06
C THR A 143 -20.06 -3.24 20.29
N PHE A 144 -19.06 -3.02 21.14
CA PHE A 144 -18.13 -4.04 21.61
C PHE A 144 -18.43 -4.44 23.06
N SER A 145 -18.72 -5.71 23.32
CA SER A 145 -19.05 -6.21 24.66
C SER A 145 -18.33 -7.53 24.99
N ASP A 146 -18.28 -7.89 26.28
CA ASP A 146 -17.75 -9.17 26.78
C ASP A 146 -16.28 -9.50 26.41
N PHE A 147 -15.44 -8.47 26.24
CA PHE A 147 -13.98 -8.58 26.09
C PHE A 147 -13.22 -8.64 27.42
N ASN A 148 -13.67 -9.50 28.33
CA ASN A 148 -13.02 -9.71 29.64
C ASN A 148 -11.80 -10.67 29.51
N CYS A 149 -10.94 -10.76 30.55
CA CYS A 149 -9.78 -11.67 30.61
C CYS A 149 -8.63 -11.35 29.62
N GLY A 150 -8.22 -10.07 29.49
CA GLY A 150 -7.09 -9.69 28.61
C GLY A 150 -7.40 -9.71 27.11
N ARG A 151 -8.69 -9.83 26.75
CA ARG A 151 -9.19 -9.78 25.38
C ARG A 151 -9.32 -8.36 24.88
N ARG A 152 -9.23 -8.17 23.58
CA ARG A 152 -9.22 -6.82 22.97
C ARG A 152 -10.39 -6.65 22.02
N PRO A 153 -11.18 -5.58 22.15
CA PRO A 153 -12.19 -5.22 21.15
C PRO A 153 -11.56 -5.07 19.76
N ILE A 154 -10.44 -4.36 19.68
CA ILE A 154 -9.68 -4.10 18.45
C ILE A 154 -8.20 -4.41 18.72
N HIS A 155 -7.60 -5.23 17.87
CA HIS A 155 -6.22 -5.67 17.96
C HIS A 155 -5.50 -5.46 16.61
N PRO A 156 -4.87 -4.30 16.40
CA PRO A 156 -3.98 -4.10 15.28
C PRO A 156 -2.71 -4.92 15.47
N TYR A 157 -2.23 -5.59 14.42
CA TYR A 157 -1.01 -6.40 14.48
C TYR A 157 -0.23 -6.35 13.17
N TYR A 158 1.08 -6.60 13.25
CA TYR A 158 1.93 -6.78 12.09
C TYR A 158 1.93 -8.24 11.66
N ASP A 159 1.74 -8.45 10.37
CA ASP A 159 1.82 -9.76 9.76
C ASP A 159 3.10 -9.88 8.93
N GLY A 160 4.14 -10.50 9.51
CA GLY A 160 5.47 -10.60 8.91
C GLY A 160 5.51 -11.26 7.52
N ARG A 161 4.45 -11.96 7.12
CA ARG A 161 4.33 -12.59 5.79
C ARG A 161 4.30 -11.59 4.64
N PHE A 162 3.89 -10.34 4.89
CA PHE A 162 3.81 -9.31 3.84
C PHE A 162 5.08 -8.46 3.69
N GLY A 163 6.17 -8.82 4.38
CA GLY A 163 7.45 -8.10 4.28
C GLY A 163 7.49 -6.78 5.05
N GLY A 164 8.72 -6.30 5.31
CA GLY A 164 9.01 -5.22 6.27
C GLY A 164 8.84 -3.78 5.78
N ASN A 165 8.45 -3.56 4.53
CA ASN A 165 8.70 -2.27 3.86
C ASN A 165 7.45 -1.45 3.50
N ALA A 166 6.24 -1.92 3.83
CA ALA A 166 5.01 -1.22 3.45
C ALA A 166 4.09 -1.03 4.65
N ILE A 167 4.34 -0.03 5.49
CA ILE A 167 3.21 0.60 6.19
C ILE A 167 2.61 1.55 5.19
N THR A 168 1.56 1.09 4.53
CA THR A 168 0.71 1.96 3.72
C THR A 168 -0.54 2.28 4.53
N ASN A 169 -0.91 3.56 4.58
CA ASN A 169 -2.25 4.10 4.84
C ASN A 169 -3.14 3.26 5.78
N TYR A 170 -2.78 3.19 7.06
CA TYR A 170 -3.60 2.53 8.07
C TYR A 170 -4.52 3.55 8.75
N ARG A 171 -5.83 3.28 8.76
CA ARG A 171 -6.78 4.07 9.54
C ARG A 171 -7.99 3.25 9.98
N ILE A 172 -8.21 3.21 11.29
CA ILE A 172 -9.50 2.80 11.86
C ILE A 172 -10.24 4.08 12.27
N VAL A 173 -11.51 4.15 11.88
CA VAL A 173 -12.40 5.27 12.21
C VAL A 173 -13.58 4.75 12.99
N ALA A 174 -13.85 5.33 14.16
CA ALA A 174 -15.07 5.11 14.91
C ALA A 174 -15.94 6.35 14.93
N ASN A 175 -17.18 6.18 14.48
CA ASN A 175 -18.20 7.21 14.33
C ASN A 175 -19.50 6.80 15.03
N ASP A 176 -20.43 7.76 15.18
CA ASP A 176 -21.85 7.58 15.45
C ASP A 176 -22.15 6.55 16.57
N ASN A 177 -21.98 6.89 17.85
CA ASN A 177 -22.35 6.00 18.96
C ASN A 177 -21.62 4.63 18.99
N THR A 178 -20.41 4.52 18.42
CA THR A 178 -19.62 3.28 18.50
C THR A 178 -19.10 3.05 19.93
N ALA A 179 -19.71 2.15 20.69
CA ALA A 179 -19.44 2.00 22.13
C ALA A 179 -18.63 0.75 22.47
N VAL A 180 -17.79 0.84 23.50
CA VAL A 180 -17.20 -0.32 24.18
C VAL A 180 -17.84 -0.43 25.57
N THR A 181 -18.68 -1.43 25.77
CA THR A 181 -19.41 -1.65 27.02
C THR A 181 -18.72 -2.63 27.96
N SER A 182 -17.68 -3.32 27.48
CA SER A 182 -16.80 -4.13 28.34
C SER A 182 -15.85 -3.25 29.16
N GLY A 183 -15.43 -3.74 30.34
CA GLY A 183 -14.41 -3.08 31.16
C GLY A 183 -13.04 -2.92 30.47
N THR A 184 -12.78 -3.63 29.37
CA THR A 184 -11.54 -3.50 28.61
C THR A 184 -11.67 -2.46 27.51
N LYS A 185 -10.87 -1.39 27.58
CA LYS A 185 -10.78 -0.31 26.59
C LYS A 185 -10.01 -0.73 25.32
N VAL A 186 -10.13 0.09 24.27
CA VAL A 186 -9.33 -0.06 23.05
C VAL A 186 -7.93 0.48 23.30
N PHE A 187 -6.90 -0.34 23.09
CA PHE A 187 -5.51 0.08 23.18
C PHE A 187 -4.63 -0.70 22.19
N LEU A 188 -3.50 -0.09 21.85
CA LEU A 188 -2.46 -0.60 20.97
C LEU A 188 -1.43 -1.40 21.77
N LYS A 189 -0.88 -2.45 21.15
CA LYS A 189 0.17 -3.28 21.75
C LYS A 189 1.51 -2.55 21.72
N CYS A 190 2.34 -2.79 22.73
CA CYS A 190 3.77 -2.58 22.65
C CYS A 190 4.35 -3.52 21.59
N ASP A 191 4.47 -3.07 20.35
CA ASP A 191 5.32 -3.76 19.38
C ASP A 191 6.74 -3.24 19.58
N GLN A 192 7.51 -3.94 20.41
CA GLN A 192 8.87 -3.55 20.81
C GLN A 192 9.86 -3.52 19.65
N THR A 193 9.49 -4.04 18.47
CA THR A 193 10.47 -4.20 17.40
C THR A 193 10.62 -2.96 16.52
N LYS A 194 9.66 -2.02 16.51
CA LYS A 194 9.62 -0.94 15.51
C LYS A 194 8.91 0.34 16.01
N ASP A 195 9.61 1.12 16.82
CA ASP A 195 9.18 2.47 17.27
C ASP A 195 8.92 3.48 16.13
N SER A 196 9.27 3.13 14.90
CA SER A 196 9.09 3.96 13.70
C SER A 196 7.67 3.89 13.09
N TRP A 197 6.78 3.08 13.64
CA TRP A 197 5.48 2.79 13.05
C TRP A 197 4.38 3.79 13.42
N ASN A 198 3.56 4.14 12.42
CA ASN A 198 2.44 5.07 12.58
C ASN A 198 1.15 4.27 12.82
N LEU A 199 0.85 4.02 14.10
CA LEU A 199 -0.37 3.31 14.49
C LEU A 199 -1.30 4.27 15.26
N PHE A 200 -2.49 4.49 14.70
CA PHE A 200 -3.49 5.38 15.28
C PHE A 200 -4.93 4.97 14.94
N ILE A 201 -5.86 5.26 15.84
CA ILE A 201 -7.30 5.05 15.68
C ILE A 201 -7.97 6.40 15.89
N GLU A 202 -8.80 6.82 14.95
CA GLU A 202 -9.61 8.01 15.07
C GLU A 202 -10.90 7.68 15.83
N ASP A 203 -11.07 8.28 17.00
CA ASP A 203 -12.28 8.23 17.81
C ASP A 203 -13.07 9.53 17.60
N TYR A 204 -13.68 9.64 16.42
CA TYR A 204 -14.42 10.84 16.03
C TYR A 204 -15.68 11.05 16.88
N GLY A 205 -16.32 9.96 17.31
CA GLY A 205 -17.48 10.01 18.19
C GLY A 205 -17.15 10.27 19.67
N GLY A 206 -15.89 10.11 20.10
CA GLY A 206 -15.50 10.21 21.52
C GLY A 206 -16.01 9.05 22.37
N THR A 207 -16.19 7.87 21.77
CA THR A 207 -16.87 6.73 22.40
C THR A 207 -15.97 5.50 22.56
N LEU A 208 -14.79 5.48 21.92
CA LEU A 208 -13.78 4.43 22.08
C LEU A 208 -12.75 4.74 23.17
N GLY A 209 -12.45 6.02 23.38
CA GLY A 209 -11.46 6.52 24.33
C GLY A 209 -11.84 6.35 25.81
N PRO A 210 -11.08 7.00 26.70
CA PRO A 210 -11.45 7.11 28.11
C PRO A 210 -12.85 7.73 28.26
N ALA A 211 -13.62 7.26 29.26
CA ALA A 211 -15.04 7.64 29.38
C ALA A 211 -15.26 9.11 29.76
N ASP A 212 -14.25 9.76 30.31
CA ASP A 212 -14.21 11.16 30.73
C ASP A 212 -13.68 12.11 29.64
N LYS A 213 -13.47 11.59 28.42
CA LYS A 213 -12.83 12.31 27.31
C LYS A 213 -13.76 12.45 26.12
N GLY A 214 -13.61 13.55 25.39
CA GLY A 214 -14.32 13.80 24.13
C GLY A 214 -13.65 13.11 22.93
N PRO A 215 -14.04 13.49 21.70
CA PRO A 215 -13.40 13.02 20.46
C PRO A 215 -11.89 13.20 20.43
N GLY A 216 -11.19 12.30 19.75
CA GLY A 216 -9.73 12.34 19.66
C GLY A 216 -9.11 11.17 18.92
N PHE A 217 -7.87 10.85 19.25
CA PHE A 217 -7.12 9.75 18.63
C PHE A 217 -6.47 8.87 19.68
N ILE A 218 -6.59 7.54 19.52
CA ILE A 218 -5.77 6.57 20.24
C ILE A 218 -4.50 6.34 19.40
N VAL A 219 -3.34 6.69 19.93
CA VAL A 219 -2.04 6.59 19.23
C VAL A 219 -1.05 5.74 20.00
N GLN A 220 0.02 5.29 19.34
CA GLN A 220 1.13 4.64 20.04
C GLN A 220 1.80 5.63 21.01
N ASN A 221 2.04 5.20 22.24
CA ASN A 221 2.66 6.04 23.27
C ASN A 221 4.18 6.16 23.05
N ASN A 222 4.59 6.86 22.00
CA ASN A 222 6.00 7.14 21.72
C ASN A 222 6.21 8.62 21.31
N ALA A 223 7.48 9.05 21.30
CA ALA A 223 7.85 10.42 20.96
C ALA A 223 7.48 10.80 19.52
N ARG A 224 7.56 9.84 18.58
CA ARG A 224 7.22 10.04 17.17
C ARG A 224 5.77 10.47 16.98
N MET A 225 4.83 9.76 17.61
CA MET A 225 3.39 10.02 17.47
C MET A 225 2.91 11.23 18.28
N GLN A 226 3.61 11.57 19.36
CA GLN A 226 3.21 12.65 20.27
C GLN A 226 4.06 13.91 20.13
N GLY A 227 4.98 13.95 19.16
CA GLY A 227 5.97 15.02 19.02
C GLY A 227 5.36 16.42 19.10
N PHE A 228 4.24 16.65 18.42
CA PHE A 228 3.56 17.96 18.37
C PHE A 228 2.23 18.01 19.13
N SER A 229 1.92 16.99 19.94
CA SER A 229 0.65 16.89 20.66
C SER A 229 0.78 16.36 22.09
N ARG A 230 2.00 16.22 22.62
CA ARG A 230 2.28 15.59 23.92
C ARG A 230 1.50 16.19 25.10
N ASP A 231 1.27 17.49 25.07
CA ASP A 231 0.47 18.23 26.07
C ASP A 231 -1.02 17.88 26.04
N LYS A 232 -1.51 17.35 24.92
CA LYS A 232 -2.90 16.93 24.71
C LYS A 232 -3.09 15.42 24.78
N CYS A 233 -2.02 14.67 25.00
CA CYS A 233 -2.05 13.20 25.03
C CYS A 233 -1.83 12.69 26.46
N SER A 234 -2.69 11.77 26.89
CA SER A 234 -2.55 11.07 28.18
C SER A 234 -2.48 9.56 27.95
N GLN A 235 -1.66 8.86 28.72
CA GLN A 235 -1.58 7.40 28.63
C GLN A 235 -2.95 6.75 28.91
N VAL A 236 -3.30 5.72 28.15
CA VAL A 236 -4.49 4.90 28.40
C VAL A 236 -4.19 3.96 29.59
N SER A 237 -5.08 3.93 30.59
CA SER A 237 -4.87 3.20 31.85
C SER A 237 -4.47 1.73 31.67
N GLU A 238 -5.01 1.07 30.65
CA GLU A 238 -4.84 -0.34 30.36
C GLU A 238 -3.58 -0.65 29.55
N SER A 239 -2.83 0.37 29.08
CA SER A 239 -1.64 0.18 28.24
C SER A 239 -0.62 1.29 28.37
N THR A 240 0.61 0.95 28.73
CA THR A 240 1.76 1.86 28.67
C THR A 240 2.15 2.25 27.24
N CYS A 241 1.65 1.53 26.24
CA CYS A 241 2.01 1.70 24.84
C CYS A 241 0.94 2.43 24.03
N SER A 242 -0.10 2.94 24.69
CA SER A 242 -1.14 3.73 24.06
C SER A 242 -1.34 5.04 24.79
N ALA A 243 -1.50 6.11 24.02
CA ALA A 243 -1.91 7.41 24.51
C ALA A 243 -3.20 7.81 23.81
N PHE A 244 -4.06 8.53 24.52
CA PHE A 244 -5.24 9.17 23.96
C PHE A 244 -4.98 10.66 23.84
N CYS A 245 -5.09 11.19 22.62
CA CYS A 245 -4.89 12.60 22.29
C CYS A 245 -6.25 13.27 22.07
N GLU A 246 -6.76 13.95 23.10
CA GLU A 246 -8.08 14.57 23.10
C GLU A 246 -8.11 15.84 22.25
N GLY A 247 -9.14 15.99 21.39
CA GLY A 247 -9.34 17.19 20.57
C GLY A 247 -8.24 17.46 19.54
N VAL A 248 -7.37 16.48 19.25
CA VAL A 248 -6.31 16.60 18.25
C VAL A 248 -6.77 15.97 16.96
N CYS A 249 -6.74 16.70 15.84
CA CYS A 249 -7.04 16.11 14.53
C CYS A 249 -5.75 15.70 13.81
N LEU A 250 -5.49 14.38 13.78
CA LEU A 250 -4.28 13.82 13.20
C LEU A 250 -4.49 13.37 11.75
N ARG A 251 -3.52 13.63 10.88
CA ARG A 251 -3.50 13.10 9.52
C ARG A 251 -2.13 12.54 9.17
N GLN A 252 -2.15 11.40 8.48
CA GLN A 252 -0.95 10.77 7.98
C GLN A 252 -0.48 11.48 6.69
N VAL A 253 0.82 11.77 6.63
CA VAL A 253 1.49 12.42 5.50
C VAL A 253 2.72 11.61 5.10
N ASP A 254 3.01 11.59 3.81
CA ASP A 254 4.17 10.95 3.20
C ASP A 254 5.02 12.04 2.55
N ILE A 255 6.25 12.22 3.05
CA ILE A 255 7.17 13.28 2.66
C ILE A 255 8.36 12.65 1.93
N LYS A 256 8.55 13.07 0.68
CA LYS A 256 9.54 12.52 -0.26
C LYS A 256 10.41 13.63 -0.86
N PRO A 257 11.61 13.89 -0.32
CA PRO A 257 12.56 14.80 -0.97
C PRO A 257 13.01 14.23 -2.32
N LYS A 258 13.31 15.07 -3.32
CA LYS A 258 13.80 14.60 -4.64
C LYS A 258 15.10 13.80 -4.46
N GLY A 259 15.22 12.66 -5.16
CA GLY A 259 16.39 11.76 -5.06
C GLY A 259 16.39 10.90 -3.80
N TRP A 260 15.26 10.79 -3.13
CA TRP A 260 15.10 9.98 -1.93
C TRP A 260 15.40 8.50 -2.13
N GLU A 261 15.24 8.00 -3.36
CA GLU A 261 15.50 6.63 -3.75
C GLU A 261 16.95 6.20 -3.46
N ASN A 262 17.87 7.17 -3.43
CA ASN A 262 19.29 7.00 -3.15
C ASN A 262 19.59 6.73 -1.67
N GLY A 263 18.64 6.98 -0.77
CA GLY A 263 18.78 6.66 0.65
C GLY A 263 19.62 7.65 1.47
N ASN A 264 19.81 8.87 0.98
CA ASN A 264 20.67 9.86 1.64
C ASN A 264 19.99 10.61 2.81
N TYR A 265 18.66 10.57 2.90
CA TYR A 265 17.90 11.35 3.87
C TYR A 265 17.60 10.51 5.10
N HIS A 266 18.48 10.53 6.10
CA HIS A 266 18.36 9.66 7.28
C HIS A 266 17.46 10.24 8.37
N LYS A 267 17.43 11.58 8.50
CA LYS A 267 16.63 12.27 9.51
C LYS A 267 15.85 13.42 8.91
N LEU A 268 14.68 13.68 9.49
CA LEU A 268 13.86 14.86 9.22
C LEU A 268 13.59 15.54 10.55
N ILE A 269 13.97 16.82 10.65
CA ILE A 269 13.55 17.67 11.77
C ILE A 269 12.40 18.53 11.25
N LEU A 270 11.24 18.43 11.90
CA LEU A 270 10.13 19.35 11.68
C LEU A 270 10.08 20.36 12.83
N SER A 271 9.80 21.61 12.50
CA SER A 271 9.56 22.70 13.44
C SER A 271 8.19 23.32 13.21
N ASN A 272 7.47 23.63 14.29
CA ASN A 272 6.24 24.45 14.22
C ASN A 272 6.46 25.89 14.72
N GLY A 273 7.72 26.33 14.81
CA GLY A 273 8.12 27.64 15.34
C GLY A 273 8.22 27.72 16.87
N VAL A 274 7.64 26.76 17.59
CA VAL A 274 7.73 26.66 19.07
C VAL A 274 8.56 25.45 19.49
N LYS A 275 8.43 24.35 18.76
CA LYS A 275 9.04 23.07 19.06
C LYS A 275 9.61 22.44 17.81
N GLU A 276 10.75 21.78 17.97
CA GLU A 276 11.34 20.91 16.96
C GLU A 276 11.21 19.45 17.37
N VAL A 277 10.94 18.58 16.40
CA VAL A 277 10.84 17.13 16.59
C VAL A 277 11.64 16.44 15.51
N GLU A 278 12.51 15.54 15.93
CA GLU A 278 13.32 14.68 15.05
C GLU A 278 12.56 13.39 14.70
N PHE A 279 12.66 13.01 13.43
CA PHE A 279 12.07 11.80 12.88
C PHE A 279 13.10 11.00 12.10
N ASP A 280 13.29 9.74 12.47
CA ASP A 280 14.07 8.78 11.69
C ASP A 280 13.25 8.21 10.52
N THR A 281 13.94 7.75 9.47
CA THR A 281 13.29 7.01 8.39
C THR A 281 12.75 5.66 8.84
N GLN A 282 11.58 5.26 8.32
CA GLN A 282 10.91 4.03 8.73
C GLN A 282 11.62 2.74 8.28
N SER A 283 12.51 2.82 7.29
CA SER A 283 13.05 1.64 6.61
C SER A 283 14.54 1.40 6.86
N GLY A 284 15.22 2.25 7.64
CA GLY A 284 16.69 2.24 7.73
C GLY A 284 17.41 2.51 6.39
N SER A 285 16.65 2.71 5.30
CA SER A 285 17.16 2.88 3.95
C SER A 285 17.23 4.35 3.49
N GLY A 286 16.87 5.31 4.35
CA GLY A 286 17.03 6.75 4.07
C GLY A 286 16.08 7.32 3.00
N LYS A 287 14.95 6.64 2.78
CA LYS A 287 14.11 6.80 1.58
C LYS A 287 12.91 7.72 1.69
N HIS A 288 12.22 7.86 2.82
CA HIS A 288 11.09 8.79 2.93
C HIS A 288 10.58 8.84 4.36
N PHE A 289 9.76 9.84 4.65
CA PHE A 289 9.20 10.06 5.97
C PHE A 289 7.68 9.95 5.90
N ASN A 290 7.17 8.82 6.39
CA ASN A 290 5.75 8.67 6.66
C ASN A 290 5.49 9.10 8.11
N LEU A 291 4.69 10.14 8.31
CA LEU A 291 4.44 10.77 9.61
C LEU A 291 2.94 10.89 9.88
N VAL A 292 2.58 11.07 11.14
CA VAL A 292 1.22 11.45 11.56
C VAL A 292 1.33 12.77 12.29
N LEU A 293 0.71 13.81 11.75
CA LEU A 293 0.86 15.17 12.25
C LEU A 293 -0.50 15.77 12.60
N PRO A 294 -0.59 16.56 13.68
CA PRO A 294 -1.75 17.40 13.94
C PRO A 294 -1.77 18.60 12.99
N PHE A 295 -2.86 19.37 13.01
CA PHE A 295 -2.89 20.67 12.34
C PHE A 295 -1.87 21.65 12.90
N GLY A 296 -1.27 22.41 11.99
CA GLY A 296 -0.24 23.39 12.27
C GLY A 296 0.48 23.79 10.99
N GLN A 297 1.39 24.75 11.10
CA GLN A 297 2.33 25.09 10.05
C GLN A 297 3.70 24.50 10.43
N TYR A 298 4.34 23.83 9.48
CA TYR A 298 5.58 23.12 9.72
C TYR A 298 6.65 23.53 8.72
N PHE A 299 7.88 23.67 9.21
CA PHE A 299 9.07 23.81 8.40
C PHE A 299 9.98 22.59 8.62
N GLY A 300 10.38 21.93 7.54
CA GLY A 300 11.19 20.72 7.57
C GLY A 300 12.61 20.93 7.07
N ARG A 301 13.56 20.27 7.74
CA ARG A 301 14.98 20.18 7.38
C ARG A 301 15.40 18.72 7.35
N PHE A 302 16.17 18.34 6.34
CA PHE A 302 16.66 16.97 6.19
C PHE A 302 18.12 16.87 6.57
N TYR A 303 18.52 15.71 7.11
CA TYR A 303 19.90 15.45 7.48
C TYR A 303 20.35 14.06 7.01
N ASP A 304 21.64 13.94 6.68
CA ASP A 304 22.29 12.67 6.37
C ASP A 304 22.58 11.84 7.64
N SER A 305 23.25 10.69 7.48
CA SER A 305 23.58 9.78 8.59
C SER A 305 24.64 10.33 9.55
N ILE A 306 25.42 11.33 9.13
CA ILE A 306 26.49 11.96 9.92
C ILE A 306 25.98 13.27 10.58
N GLY A 307 24.80 13.74 10.18
CA GLY A 307 24.13 14.92 10.73
C GLY A 307 24.33 16.20 9.92
N ASN A 308 24.80 16.11 8.67
CA ASN A 308 24.88 17.29 7.79
C ASN A 308 23.50 17.60 7.20
N GLU A 309 23.14 18.88 7.14
CA GLU A 309 21.89 19.33 6.54
C GLU A 309 21.92 19.14 5.01
N LEU A 310 20.85 18.55 4.48
CA LEU A 310 20.65 18.32 3.05
C LEU A 310 19.53 19.23 2.54
N ILE A 311 19.81 19.99 1.48
CA ILE A 311 18.83 20.84 0.80
C ILE A 311 18.38 20.12 -0.49
N PRO A 312 17.17 19.54 -0.53
CA PRO A 312 16.68 18.87 -1.72
C PRO A 312 16.32 19.86 -2.84
N LEU A 313 16.30 19.38 -4.08
CA LEU A 313 15.81 20.18 -5.23
C LEU A 313 14.31 20.48 -5.11
N SER A 314 13.54 19.52 -4.63
CA SER A 314 12.10 19.66 -4.36
C SER A 314 11.67 18.63 -3.32
N VAL A 315 10.48 18.81 -2.75
CA VAL A 315 9.89 17.85 -1.80
C VAL A 315 8.45 17.60 -2.21
N ASP A 316 8.12 16.33 -2.45
CA ASP A 316 6.74 15.90 -2.63
C ASP A 316 6.12 15.59 -1.26
N VAL A 317 4.99 16.22 -0.97
CA VAL A 317 4.22 16.02 0.26
C VAL A 317 2.85 15.49 -0.13
N LYS A 318 2.61 14.21 0.17
CA LYS A 318 1.33 13.57 -0.06
C LYS A 318 0.59 13.37 1.25
N ALA A 319 -0.56 13.99 1.39
CA ALA A 319 -1.45 13.70 2.52
C ALA A 319 -2.38 12.54 2.18
N LEU A 320 -2.56 11.64 3.13
CA LEU A 320 -3.42 10.46 2.97
C LEU A 320 -4.88 10.81 3.28
N THR A 321 -5.77 9.82 3.28
CA THR A 321 -7.22 10.01 3.45
C THR A 321 -7.53 10.94 4.62
N SER A 322 -8.20 12.06 4.33
CA SER A 322 -8.53 13.09 5.32
C SER A 322 -9.28 12.52 6.52
N PRO A 323 -8.91 12.90 7.77
CA PRO A 323 -9.68 12.55 8.96
C PRO A 323 -11.12 13.08 8.87
N LEU A 324 -12.01 12.58 9.72
CA LEU A 324 -13.39 13.08 9.83
C LEU A 324 -13.46 14.38 10.65
N CYS A 325 -12.53 14.59 11.59
CA CYS A 325 -12.41 15.85 12.30
C CYS A 325 -11.99 17.00 11.38
N ASP A 326 -12.36 18.23 11.76
CA ASP A 326 -11.90 19.46 11.12
C ASP A 326 -10.51 19.87 11.60
N ASN A 327 -9.92 20.89 10.96
CA ASN A 327 -8.61 21.43 11.31
C ASN A 327 -7.55 20.33 11.34
N TYR A 328 -7.31 19.69 10.20
CA TYR A 328 -6.22 18.76 9.97
C TYR A 328 -5.15 19.36 9.06
N ILE A 329 -3.94 18.82 9.15
CA ILE A 329 -2.82 19.24 8.30
C ILE A 329 -3.09 19.00 6.81
N THR A 330 -2.70 19.97 5.97
CA THR A 330 -2.71 19.86 4.51
C THR A 330 -1.27 19.78 3.97
N PRO A 331 -1.05 19.28 2.74
CA PRO A 331 0.28 19.31 2.13
C PRO A 331 0.91 20.71 2.12
N SER A 332 0.11 21.75 1.86
CA SER A 332 0.55 23.15 1.86
C SER A 332 0.97 23.69 3.23
N SER A 333 0.64 22.97 4.31
CA SER A 333 1.03 23.37 5.67
C SER A 333 2.45 22.92 6.04
N ILE A 334 3.15 22.20 5.15
CA ILE A 334 4.52 21.74 5.36
C ILE A 334 5.40 22.36 4.28
N THR A 335 6.39 23.11 4.72
CA THR A 335 7.35 23.81 3.86
C THR A 335 8.77 23.33 4.15
N PHE A 336 9.65 23.50 3.17
CA PHE A 336 11.04 23.05 3.26
C PHE A 336 11.95 24.09 2.61
N ALA A 337 13.20 24.17 3.06
CA ALA A 337 14.24 24.78 2.24
C ALA A 337 14.49 23.87 1.03
N THR A 338 14.32 24.42 -0.17
CA THR A 338 14.67 23.74 -1.42
C THR A 338 15.64 24.62 -2.20
N ASN A 339 16.54 23.98 -2.97
CA ASN A 339 17.37 24.74 -3.88
C ASN A 339 16.46 25.50 -4.86
N PRO A 340 16.72 26.80 -5.12
CA PRO A 340 15.91 27.54 -6.07
C PRO A 340 15.92 26.81 -7.42
N PRO A 341 14.80 26.77 -8.15
CA PRO A 341 14.83 26.31 -9.53
C PRO A 341 15.90 27.14 -10.24
N THR A 342 16.87 26.47 -10.84
CA THR A 342 17.92 27.12 -11.62
C THR A 342 17.26 27.81 -12.81
N ASN A 343 16.88 29.09 -12.62
CA ASN A 343 16.38 30.00 -13.65
C ASN A 343 17.51 30.45 -14.57
N PHE A 344 18.36 29.52 -15.03
CA PHE A 344 19.22 29.83 -16.15
C PHE A 344 18.33 29.76 -17.40
N PRO A 345 17.99 30.90 -18.06
CA PRO A 345 17.52 30.83 -19.42
C PRO A 345 18.57 30.04 -20.19
N THR A 346 18.14 29.07 -20.99
CA THR A 346 19.03 28.36 -21.90
C THR A 346 19.61 29.39 -22.86
N VAL A 347 20.75 29.97 -22.51
CA VAL A 347 21.51 30.87 -23.37
C VAL A 347 21.89 30.00 -24.55
N SER A 348 21.42 30.36 -25.75
CA SER A 348 21.84 29.69 -26.97
C SER A 348 23.37 29.61 -26.99
N PRO A 349 23.97 28.40 -27.12
CA PRO A 349 25.40 28.25 -26.95
C PRO A 349 26.10 28.88 -28.13
N THR A 350 26.71 30.05 -27.90
CA THR A 350 27.76 30.60 -28.76
C THR A 350 29.07 30.44 -28.01
N ILE A 351 29.57 29.20 -27.95
CA ILE A 351 30.98 28.80 -27.86
C ILE A 351 30.97 27.27 -27.97
N SER A 352 31.69 26.77 -28.96
CA SER A 352 31.79 25.37 -29.35
C SER A 352 32.46 24.55 -28.25
N ALA A 353 31.69 24.05 -27.29
CA ALA A 353 32.04 22.83 -26.58
C ALA A 353 31.75 21.65 -27.52
N ALA A 354 32.64 20.64 -27.53
CA ALA A 354 32.41 19.42 -28.29
C ALA A 354 31.01 18.85 -27.96
N PRO A 355 30.26 18.32 -28.94
CA PRO A 355 28.86 17.96 -28.75
C PRO A 355 28.75 16.97 -27.59
N SER A 356 28.08 17.36 -26.51
CA SER A 356 27.60 16.38 -25.55
C SER A 356 26.49 15.60 -26.25
N GLU A 357 26.76 14.34 -26.52
CA GLU A 357 25.87 13.41 -27.20
C GLU A 357 24.48 13.41 -26.53
N GLN A 358 23.51 14.08 -27.16
CA GLN A 358 22.14 14.12 -26.66
C GLN A 358 21.52 12.75 -26.87
N LYS A 359 21.44 11.96 -25.79
CA LYS A 359 20.85 10.63 -25.80
C LYS A 359 19.36 10.73 -26.13
N SER A 360 18.95 10.14 -27.26
CA SER A 360 17.56 10.04 -27.66
C SER A 360 16.91 8.80 -27.00
N PHE A 361 15.70 8.95 -26.49
CA PHE A 361 14.97 7.87 -25.82
C PHE A 361 13.70 7.50 -26.57
N VAL A 362 13.38 6.21 -26.54
CA VAL A 362 12.19 5.62 -27.17
C VAL A 362 11.37 4.90 -26.10
N GLN A 363 10.05 5.00 -26.20
CA GLN A 363 9.11 4.26 -25.35
C GLN A 363 8.41 3.18 -26.17
N PHE A 364 8.39 1.95 -25.65
CA PHE A 364 7.75 0.80 -26.31
C PHE A 364 6.43 0.46 -25.62
N LEU A 365 5.32 0.62 -26.34
CA LEU A 365 3.96 0.31 -25.90
C LEU A 365 3.40 -0.90 -26.66
N ASN A 366 3.03 -1.96 -25.95
CA ASN A 366 2.30 -3.09 -26.54
C ASN A 366 0.82 -2.72 -26.67
N TYR A 367 0.35 -2.56 -27.91
CA TYR A 367 -1.00 -2.05 -28.19
C TYR A 367 -2.09 -3.02 -27.77
N GLY A 368 -1.97 -4.31 -28.11
CA GLY A 368 -3.00 -5.31 -27.82
C GLY A 368 -3.32 -5.47 -26.34
N SER A 369 -2.41 -5.04 -25.46
CA SER A 369 -2.57 -5.10 -24.01
C SER A 369 -2.55 -3.75 -23.28
N SER A 370 -2.33 -2.64 -23.99
CA SER A 370 -2.15 -1.29 -23.41
C SER A 370 -1.10 -1.25 -22.28
N LYS A 371 0.06 -1.88 -22.52
CA LYS A 371 1.12 -2.01 -21.50
C LYS A 371 2.46 -1.45 -21.98
N TYR A 372 3.09 -0.66 -21.12
CA TYR A 372 4.46 -0.17 -21.31
C TYR A 372 5.48 -1.18 -20.82
N MET A 373 6.60 -1.27 -21.55
CA MET A 373 7.75 -2.09 -21.18
C MET A 373 8.66 -1.35 -20.20
N TYR A 374 9.04 -1.97 -19.10
CA TYR A 374 10.01 -1.42 -18.13
C TYR A 374 10.88 -2.50 -17.47
N SER A 375 12.05 -2.11 -16.98
CA SER A 375 12.93 -2.99 -16.21
C SER A 375 12.62 -2.93 -14.70
N LYS A 376 12.38 -4.08 -14.06
CA LYS A 376 12.20 -4.17 -12.61
C LYS A 376 13.54 -4.37 -11.91
N SER A 377 13.69 -3.90 -10.66
CA SER A 377 14.81 -4.29 -9.79
C SER A 377 14.95 -5.82 -9.72
N ASN A 378 16.16 -6.34 -9.93
CA ASN A 378 16.55 -7.77 -9.99
C ASN A 378 16.49 -8.43 -11.38
N GLN A 379 16.93 -7.75 -12.45
CA GLN A 379 17.19 -8.38 -13.77
C GLN A 379 15.93 -8.95 -14.49
N GLU A 380 14.73 -8.55 -14.04
CA GLU A 380 13.46 -8.97 -14.64
C GLU A 380 12.88 -7.88 -15.55
N LEU A 381 12.35 -8.29 -16.70
CA LEU A 381 11.50 -7.45 -17.53
C LEU A 381 10.07 -7.52 -17.00
N SER A 382 9.37 -6.38 -16.93
CA SER A 382 7.96 -6.37 -16.55
C SER A 382 7.16 -5.43 -17.46
N VAL A 383 5.84 -5.59 -17.39
CA VAL A 383 4.87 -4.83 -18.18
C VAL A 383 3.92 -4.11 -17.25
N ARG A 384 3.75 -2.81 -17.44
CA ARG A 384 2.89 -1.99 -16.59
C ARG A 384 1.71 -1.46 -17.40
N ILE A 385 0.52 -1.56 -16.82
CA ILE A 385 -0.65 -0.80 -17.25
C ILE A 385 -0.55 0.56 -16.58
N ALA A 386 -0.47 1.64 -17.36
CA ALA A 386 -0.47 3.00 -16.85
C ALA A 386 -1.12 3.93 -17.87
N ASP A 387 -1.85 4.92 -17.36
CA ASP A 387 -2.46 5.97 -18.17
C ASP A 387 -1.41 6.95 -18.73
N GLU A 388 -0.22 7.01 -18.10
CA GLU A 388 0.92 7.83 -18.54
C GLU A 388 2.25 7.08 -18.40
N PRO A 389 3.20 7.28 -19.34
CA PRO A 389 4.50 6.62 -19.30
C PRO A 389 5.44 7.27 -18.27
N LEU A 390 6.10 6.44 -17.45
CA LEU A 390 7.11 6.89 -16.47
C LEU A 390 8.54 6.83 -17.05
N SER A 391 9.52 7.46 -16.40
CA SER A 391 10.93 7.41 -16.80
C SER A 391 11.48 5.97 -16.90
N GLU A 392 11.05 5.07 -16.02
CA GLU A 392 11.43 3.64 -16.06
C GLU A 392 10.96 2.89 -17.33
N THR A 393 10.09 3.49 -18.13
CA THR A 393 9.61 2.95 -19.42
C THR A 393 10.41 3.48 -20.63
N GLN A 394 11.41 4.33 -20.40
CA GLN A 394 12.25 4.93 -21.43
C GLN A 394 13.48 4.05 -21.71
N TRP A 395 13.73 3.82 -23.00
CA TRP A 395 14.82 3.00 -23.49
C TRP A 395 15.69 3.80 -24.45
N GLN A 396 17.00 3.85 -24.20
CA GLN A 396 17.99 4.38 -25.13
C GLN A 396 18.33 3.28 -26.15
N LEU A 397 18.50 3.69 -27.41
CA LEU A 397 19.02 2.86 -28.47
C LEU A 397 20.49 3.22 -28.71
N GLU A 398 21.39 2.25 -28.52
CA GLU A 398 22.80 2.39 -28.86
C GLU A 398 23.12 1.46 -30.04
N GLU A 399 23.56 2.02 -31.17
CA GLU A 399 23.98 1.22 -32.32
C GLU A 399 25.20 0.38 -31.99
N VAL A 400 25.17 -0.90 -32.39
CA VAL A 400 26.26 -1.85 -32.20
C VAL A 400 26.44 -2.71 -33.42
N THR A 401 27.66 -3.23 -33.63
CA THR A 401 27.94 -4.17 -34.70
C THR A 401 27.10 -5.45 -34.54
N CYS A 402 26.38 -5.83 -35.59
CA CYS A 402 25.59 -7.05 -35.60
C CYS A 402 26.47 -8.31 -35.46
N PRO A 403 25.92 -9.43 -34.91
CA PRO A 403 26.61 -10.72 -34.92
C PRO A 403 26.97 -11.17 -36.34
N THR A 404 28.04 -11.95 -36.51
CA THR A 404 28.44 -12.51 -37.82
C THR A 404 27.48 -13.58 -38.35
N SER A 405 26.68 -14.18 -37.46
CA SER A 405 25.65 -15.16 -37.80
C SER A 405 24.25 -14.58 -37.52
N THR A 406 23.88 -13.51 -38.22
CA THR A 406 22.53 -12.93 -38.06
C THR A 406 21.47 -13.78 -38.75
N TYR A 407 20.29 -13.79 -38.15
CA TYR A 407 19.13 -14.47 -38.73
C TYR A 407 18.49 -13.69 -39.89
N GLU A 408 18.43 -12.36 -39.79
CA GLU A 408 18.07 -11.46 -40.90
C GLU A 408 19.31 -10.62 -41.28
N GLN A 409 19.55 -10.41 -42.58
CA GLN A 409 20.55 -9.46 -43.07
C GLN A 409 20.01 -8.03 -42.95
N LEU A 410 19.81 -7.57 -41.71
CA LEU A 410 19.56 -6.16 -41.42
C LEU A 410 20.88 -5.52 -41.00
N ASP A 411 21.18 -4.35 -41.58
CA ASP A 411 22.48 -3.70 -41.45
C ASP A 411 22.75 -3.09 -40.07
N THR A 412 21.69 -2.82 -39.29
CA THR A 412 21.79 -2.13 -38.01
C THR A 412 21.28 -2.99 -36.85
N CYS A 413 22.08 -3.05 -35.78
CA CYS A 413 21.70 -3.65 -34.50
C CYS A 413 21.79 -2.61 -33.40
N TYR A 414 20.92 -2.75 -32.40
CA TYR A 414 20.84 -1.86 -31.26
C TYR A 414 20.97 -2.63 -29.95
N LEU A 415 21.57 -1.98 -28.95
CA LEU A 415 21.34 -2.28 -27.54
C LEU A 415 20.19 -1.40 -27.05
N LEU A 416 19.29 -2.01 -26.28
CA LEU A 416 18.22 -1.30 -25.58
C LEU A 416 18.63 -1.13 -24.12
N LEU A 417 18.92 0.12 -23.72
CA LEU A 417 19.37 0.49 -22.38
C LEU A 417 18.26 1.20 -21.60
N GLY A 418 17.94 0.76 -20.38
CA GLY A 418 16.88 1.37 -19.57
C GLY A 418 17.33 2.62 -18.80
N ASP A 419 16.56 3.72 -18.87
CA ASP A 419 16.89 5.03 -18.27
C ASP A 419 16.87 5.03 -16.72
N GLY A 420 16.03 4.19 -16.10
CA GLY A 420 15.81 4.20 -14.64
C GLY A 420 16.69 3.23 -13.82
N SER A 421 17.60 2.48 -14.45
CA SER A 421 18.28 1.39 -13.76
C SER A 421 19.66 1.07 -14.34
N TRP A 422 20.72 1.63 -13.75
CA TRP A 422 22.12 1.13 -13.79
C TRP A 422 22.60 0.50 -15.12
N ASP A 423 22.43 1.18 -16.27
CA ASP A 423 22.88 0.70 -17.60
C ASP A 423 22.39 -0.71 -17.98
N ARG A 424 21.17 -1.03 -17.56
CA ARG A 424 20.56 -2.32 -17.78
C ARG A 424 20.23 -2.57 -19.25
N ARG A 425 20.67 -3.73 -19.76
CA ARG A 425 20.53 -4.15 -21.15
C ARG A 425 19.48 -5.22 -21.32
N LEU A 426 18.64 -5.06 -22.34
CA LEU A 426 17.66 -6.07 -22.72
C LEU A 426 18.32 -7.25 -23.45
N TYR A 427 17.97 -8.49 -23.10
CA TYR A 427 18.53 -9.68 -23.77
C TYR A 427 17.52 -10.81 -23.96
N ALA A 428 17.72 -11.59 -25.02
CA ALA A 428 16.95 -12.78 -25.31
C ALA A 428 17.53 -14.02 -24.59
N ARG A 429 16.70 -14.78 -23.87
CA ARG A 429 17.09 -16.05 -23.25
C ARG A 429 16.98 -17.19 -24.26
N GLY A 430 18.08 -17.91 -24.47
CA GLY A 430 18.22 -18.90 -25.52
C GLY A 430 17.38 -20.18 -25.36
N GLN A 431 16.87 -20.50 -24.17
CA GLN A 431 16.26 -21.82 -23.88
C GLN A 431 14.91 -21.79 -23.13
N ASP A 432 14.38 -20.62 -22.77
CA ASP A 432 13.11 -20.50 -22.04
C ASP A 432 11.90 -20.31 -22.98
N SER A 433 10.72 -20.75 -22.53
CA SER A 433 9.44 -20.44 -23.18
C SER A 433 9.15 -18.92 -23.20
N TRP A 434 8.47 -18.44 -24.24
CA TRP A 434 8.34 -17.02 -24.62
C TRP A 434 7.88 -16.04 -23.51
N TYR A 435 7.10 -16.50 -22.54
CA TYR A 435 6.66 -15.68 -21.39
C TYR A 435 7.76 -15.46 -20.33
N LYS A 436 8.92 -16.12 -20.48
CA LYS A 436 10.13 -16.01 -19.66
C LYS A 436 11.38 -15.65 -20.47
N GLY A 437 11.23 -15.49 -21.79
CA GLY A 437 12.32 -15.48 -22.77
C GLY A 437 13.07 -14.17 -22.97
N VAL A 438 12.73 -13.12 -22.22
CA VAL A 438 13.42 -11.82 -22.28
C VAL A 438 13.77 -11.40 -20.86
N GLY A 439 15.02 -11.02 -20.66
CA GLY A 439 15.53 -10.58 -19.36
C GLY A 439 16.27 -9.27 -19.47
N VAL A 440 16.72 -8.78 -18.33
CA VAL A 440 17.55 -7.58 -18.25
C VAL A 440 18.84 -7.94 -17.52
N THR A 441 19.98 -7.50 -18.02
CA THR A 441 21.29 -7.80 -17.41
C THR A 441 22.08 -6.51 -17.21
N ASP A 442 22.93 -6.50 -16.19
CA ASP A 442 23.90 -5.44 -15.85
C ASP A 442 25.33 -5.86 -16.17
N GLN A 443 25.51 -6.95 -16.92
CA GLN A 443 26.83 -7.43 -17.33
C GLN A 443 27.48 -6.46 -18.34
N VAL A 444 28.78 -6.25 -18.12
CA VAL A 444 29.61 -5.33 -18.91
C VAL A 444 29.78 -5.82 -20.35
N ASP A 445 29.88 -7.13 -20.56
CA ASP A 445 30.07 -7.72 -21.87
C ASP A 445 28.79 -7.73 -22.71
N VAL A 446 28.91 -7.28 -23.97
CA VAL A 446 27.81 -7.29 -24.94
C VAL A 446 27.77 -8.62 -25.68
N TRP A 447 26.79 -9.46 -25.35
CA TRP A 447 26.61 -10.76 -26.01
C TRP A 447 25.70 -10.71 -27.23
N PRO A 448 25.81 -11.67 -28.17
CA PRO A 448 24.97 -11.70 -29.38
C PRO A 448 23.46 -11.66 -29.09
N ASN A 449 23.01 -12.21 -27.97
CA ASN A 449 21.61 -12.23 -27.57
C ASN A 449 21.13 -10.92 -26.90
N GLN A 450 22.01 -9.95 -26.67
CA GLN A 450 21.67 -8.59 -26.21
C GLN A 450 21.43 -7.62 -27.38
N LYS A 451 21.68 -8.06 -28.61
CA LYS A 451 21.60 -7.24 -29.82
C LYS A 451 20.26 -7.45 -30.52
N TRP A 452 19.62 -6.35 -30.92
CA TRP A 452 18.27 -6.35 -31.47
C TRP A 452 18.21 -5.57 -32.78
N HIS A 453 17.45 -6.06 -33.75
CA HIS A 453 16.99 -5.27 -34.88
C HIS A 453 15.66 -4.60 -34.54
N ILE A 454 15.47 -3.38 -35.03
CA ILE A 454 14.19 -2.65 -34.96
C ILE A 454 13.69 -2.51 -36.39
N LYS A 455 12.58 -3.17 -36.70
CA LYS A 455 12.00 -3.23 -38.04
C LYS A 455 10.65 -2.53 -38.04
N THR A 456 10.46 -1.55 -38.91
CA THR A 456 9.16 -0.89 -39.08
C THR A 456 8.09 -1.90 -39.49
N ALA A 457 6.90 -1.80 -38.91
CA ALA A 457 5.76 -2.65 -39.16
C ALA A 457 4.49 -1.82 -39.37
N THR A 458 3.50 -2.38 -40.07
CA THR A 458 2.22 -1.73 -40.29
C THR A 458 1.40 -1.70 -39.00
N CYS A 459 0.94 -0.53 -38.57
CA CYS A 459 0.01 -0.39 -37.45
C CYS A 459 -1.40 -0.85 -37.84
N ASP A 460 -2.07 -1.62 -36.98
CA ASP A 460 -3.46 -2.05 -37.22
C ASP A 460 -4.51 -1.01 -36.77
N SER A 461 -4.08 0.13 -36.20
CA SER A 461 -4.96 1.21 -35.76
C SER A 461 -4.45 2.58 -36.22
N GLY A 462 -5.38 3.48 -36.60
CA GLY A 462 -5.08 4.80 -37.18
C GLY A 462 -4.61 5.89 -36.21
N VAL A 463 -4.33 5.55 -34.94
CA VAL A 463 -3.97 6.53 -33.89
C VAL A 463 -2.45 6.64 -33.69
N ILE A 464 -1.67 5.67 -34.18
CA ILE A 464 -0.20 5.61 -34.01
C ILE A 464 0.47 5.82 -35.36
N THR A 465 1.48 6.68 -35.39
CA THR A 465 2.19 7.06 -36.63
C THR A 465 3.27 6.06 -37.05
N GLN A 466 3.83 5.28 -36.11
CA GLN A 466 4.89 4.29 -36.38
C GLN A 466 4.78 3.06 -35.45
N CYS A 467 4.76 1.87 -36.04
CA CYS A 467 4.86 0.61 -35.31
C CYS A 467 6.16 -0.10 -35.66
N VAL A 468 6.72 -0.83 -34.70
CA VAL A 468 7.97 -1.57 -34.88
C VAL A 468 7.87 -2.99 -34.33
N GLN A 469 8.71 -3.86 -34.89
CA GLN A 469 9.05 -5.18 -34.37
C GLN A 469 10.47 -5.13 -33.82
N ILE A 470 10.66 -5.68 -32.63
CA ILE A 470 11.99 -5.84 -32.00
C ILE A 470 12.40 -7.30 -32.18
N ILE A 471 13.47 -7.54 -32.93
CA ILE A 471 13.87 -8.87 -33.42
C ILE A 471 15.27 -9.20 -32.89
N GLY A 472 15.45 -10.33 -32.22
CA GLY A 472 16.76 -10.73 -31.69
C GLY A 472 17.76 -10.99 -32.81
N ALA A 473 18.88 -10.26 -32.85
CA ALA A 473 19.81 -10.29 -33.98
C ALA A 473 20.48 -11.67 -34.19
N ALA A 474 20.78 -12.38 -33.09
CA ALA A 474 21.42 -13.69 -33.14
C ALA A 474 20.48 -14.85 -33.50
N ASN A 475 19.16 -14.70 -33.35
CA ASN A 475 18.22 -15.83 -33.42
C ASN A 475 16.92 -15.54 -34.17
N GLY A 476 16.69 -14.31 -34.63
CA GLY A 476 15.51 -13.94 -35.41
C GLY A 476 14.22 -13.81 -34.62
N ARG A 477 14.26 -13.98 -33.30
CA ARG A 477 13.04 -14.08 -32.51
C ARG A 477 12.43 -12.70 -32.33
N VAL A 478 11.17 -12.55 -32.74
CA VAL A 478 10.37 -11.35 -32.51
C VAL A 478 9.93 -11.31 -31.04
N MET A 479 10.13 -10.17 -30.39
CA MET A 479 9.73 -9.95 -29.01
C MET A 479 8.20 -9.94 -28.87
N TYR A 480 7.66 -10.88 -28.10
CA TYR A 480 6.23 -11.20 -27.96
C TYR A 480 5.55 -11.55 -29.30
N SER A 481 5.22 -12.82 -29.49
CA SER A 481 4.72 -13.38 -30.75
C SER A 481 3.43 -12.75 -31.31
N GLU A 482 2.69 -11.95 -30.52
CA GLU A 482 1.45 -11.27 -30.92
C GLU A 482 1.53 -9.73 -30.84
N GLY A 483 2.66 -9.15 -30.40
CA GLY A 483 2.74 -7.74 -30.01
C GLY A 483 3.44 -6.86 -31.02
N LYS A 484 2.69 -6.10 -31.82
CA LYS A 484 3.23 -4.89 -32.48
C LYS A 484 3.44 -3.82 -31.42
N PHE A 485 4.61 -3.18 -31.40
CA PHE A 485 4.90 -2.09 -30.48
C PHE A 485 4.69 -0.74 -31.17
N GLY A 486 3.93 0.14 -30.53
CA GLY A 486 3.98 1.57 -30.85
C GLY A 486 5.26 2.14 -30.26
N ALA A 487 6.10 2.73 -31.11
CA ALA A 487 7.28 3.48 -30.66
C ALA A 487 6.99 4.96 -30.85
N THR A 488 7.09 5.75 -29.78
CA THR A 488 7.02 7.21 -29.87
C THR A 488 8.41 7.77 -29.58
N PRO A 489 9.10 8.34 -30.58
CA PRO A 489 10.31 9.13 -30.33
C PRO A 489 9.95 10.33 -29.44
N LYS A 490 10.77 10.63 -28.44
CA LYS A 490 10.68 11.88 -27.68
C LYS A 490 11.89 12.77 -27.93
#